data_AF-A0A2S2PJC4-F1
#
_entry.id   AF-A0A2S2PJC4-F1
#
_cell.length_a   1.000
_cell.length_b   1.000
_cell.length_c   1.000
_cell.angle_alpha   90.00
_cell.angle_beta   90.00
_cell.angle_gamma   90.00
#
_symmetry.space_group_name_H-M   'P 1'
#
loop_
_entity.id
_entity.type
_entity.pdbx_description
1 polymer ?
#
loop_
_entity_poly.entity_id
_entity_poly.type
_entity_poly.pdbx_seq_one_letter_code
_entity_poly.pdbx_strand_id
1 'polypeptide(L)'
;MPSIREKEIKKVSEEIMELLTKQTVKEKSLCEKFRSKGGTHVMEFCPHGTRSDCMEGHVCKKLHFKKIIQMHTDETLGDCSFLNTCFHMDTCKYVHYAVDGVTSKVNLVNALNSFPSKKELINDKSELLPCQWIQCDLRYMDFTFLGKFAVIMADPPWDIHMELPYGTLSDDEMRRLGIPQLQDEGLIFLWVTGRAMELGRECLKLWGYERVDEIIWVKTNQLQRIIRTGRTGHWLNHGKEHCLVGKKGNP
;
A
#
# COMPACT_ATOMS: atom_id res chain seq x y z
N MET A 1 -43.63 5.31 -0.13
CA MET A 1 -43.05 4.98 1.20
C MET A 1 -43.04 3.46 1.35
N PRO A 2 -41.95 2.84 1.80
CA PRO A 2 -41.89 1.39 1.95
C PRO A 2 -42.89 0.91 3.02
N SER A 3 -43.53 -0.23 2.76
CA SER A 3 -44.53 -0.81 3.66
C SER A 3 -43.90 -1.25 4.98
N ILE A 4 -44.71 -1.39 6.03
CA ILE A 4 -44.24 -1.86 7.35
C ILE A 4 -43.53 -3.21 7.23
N ARG A 5 -44.07 -4.12 6.41
CA ARG A 5 -43.51 -5.44 6.14
C ARG A 5 -42.15 -5.38 5.41
N GLU A 6 -41.99 -4.46 4.46
CA GLU A 6 -40.71 -4.26 3.77
C GLU A 6 -39.63 -3.69 4.70
N LYS A 7 -40.00 -2.81 5.63
CA LYS A 7 -39.07 -2.29 6.64
C LYS A 7 -38.60 -3.37 7.61
N GLU A 8 -39.50 -4.26 8.03
CA GLU A 8 -39.13 -5.40 8.89
C GLU A 8 -38.21 -6.38 8.17
N ILE A 9 -38.50 -6.73 6.91
CA ILE A 9 -37.64 -7.61 6.11
C ILE A 9 -36.23 -6.99 5.93
N LYS A 10 -36.17 -5.68 5.66
CA LYS A 10 -34.89 -4.97 5.53
C LYS A 10 -34.09 -5.00 6.83
N LYS A 11 -34.75 -4.76 7.96
CA LYS A 11 -34.11 -4.79 9.29
C LYS A 11 -33.55 -6.19 9.61
N VAL A 12 -34.33 -7.24 9.35
CA VAL A 12 -33.88 -8.63 9.56
C VAL A 12 -32.70 -8.96 8.65
N SER A 13 -32.72 -8.50 7.39
CA SER A 13 -31.61 -8.69 6.45
C SER A 13 -30.32 -7.97 6.91
N GLU A 14 -30.45 -6.75 7.44
CA GLU A 14 -29.34 -5.99 8.02
C GLU A 14 -28.77 -6.70 9.26
N GLU A 15 -29.63 -7.21 10.15
CA GLU A 15 -29.20 -7.98 11.33
C GLU A 15 -28.48 -9.29 10.94
N ILE A 16 -28.98 -10.01 9.93
CA ILE A 16 -28.31 -11.22 9.41
C ILE A 16 -26.95 -10.86 8.80
N MET A 17 -26.88 -9.81 7.99
CA MET A 17 -25.61 -9.33 7.43
C MET A 17 -24.63 -8.90 8.51
N GLU A 18 -25.10 -8.23 9.56
CA GLU A 18 -24.26 -7.87 10.71
C GLU A 18 -23.71 -9.13 11.38
N LEU A 19 -24.54 -10.15 11.63
CA LEU A 19 -24.10 -11.41 12.23
C LEU A 19 -23.11 -12.19 11.35
N LEU A 20 -23.31 -12.20 10.03
CA LEU A 20 -22.43 -12.88 9.07
C LEU A 20 -21.08 -12.17 8.88
N THR A 21 -21.06 -10.84 9.03
CA THR A 21 -19.83 -10.03 8.87
C THR A 21 -19.07 -9.84 10.18
N LYS A 22 -19.68 -10.17 11.31
CA LYS A 22 -19.08 -10.03 12.64
C LYS A 22 -17.98 -11.06 12.84
N GLN A 23 -16.74 -10.59 12.83
CA GLN A 23 -15.59 -11.42 13.14
C GLN A 23 -15.76 -12.16 14.47
N THR A 24 -15.52 -13.46 14.41
CA THR A 24 -15.48 -14.35 15.56
C THR A 24 -14.36 -13.96 16.51
N VAL A 25 -14.47 -14.39 17.77
CA VAL A 25 -13.41 -14.15 18.78
C VAL A 25 -12.08 -14.77 18.36
N LYS A 26 -12.11 -15.91 17.66
CA LYS A 26 -10.92 -16.56 17.12
C LYS A 26 -10.25 -15.71 16.04
N GLU A 27 -11.02 -15.18 15.09
CA GLU A 27 -10.49 -14.29 14.04
C GLU A 27 -9.93 -13.00 14.63
N LYS A 28 -10.63 -12.38 15.59
CA LYS A 28 -10.13 -11.20 16.29
C LYS A 28 -8.82 -11.48 17.02
N SER A 29 -8.74 -12.59 17.76
CA SER A 29 -7.51 -13.01 18.44
C SER A 29 -6.38 -13.26 17.45
N LEU A 30 -6.65 -13.86 16.28
CA LEU A 30 -5.67 -14.07 15.23
C LEU A 30 -5.18 -12.73 14.63
N CYS A 31 -6.10 -11.83 14.31
CA CYS A 31 -5.76 -10.47 13.84
C CYS A 31 -4.94 -9.70 14.88
N GLU A 32 -5.24 -9.85 16.17
CA GLU A 32 -4.45 -9.25 17.25
C GLU A 32 -3.05 -9.87 17.35
N LYS A 33 -2.92 -11.20 17.18
CA LYS A 33 -1.63 -11.90 17.16
C LYS A 33 -0.72 -11.43 16.01
N PHE A 34 -1.28 -11.18 14.82
CA PHE A 34 -0.53 -10.69 13.66
C PHE A 34 -0.52 -9.17 13.52
N ARG A 35 -1.08 -8.45 14.50
CA ARG A 35 -1.00 -7.00 14.52
C ARG A 35 0.45 -6.60 14.73
N SER A 36 0.93 -5.67 13.90
CA SER A 36 2.27 -5.10 14.03
C SER A 36 2.52 -4.69 15.48
N LYS A 37 3.64 -5.13 16.10
CA LYS A 37 4.04 -4.66 17.43
C LYS A 37 4.16 -3.13 17.37
N GLY A 38 3.31 -2.42 18.12
CA GLY A 38 3.17 -0.95 18.03
C GLY A 38 1.91 -0.43 17.31
N GLY A 39 1.07 -1.33 16.78
CA GLY A 39 -0.14 -0.99 16.04
C GLY A 39 0.12 -0.63 14.57
N THR A 40 -0.95 -0.41 13.81
CA THR A 40 -0.85 0.13 12.46
C THR A 40 -0.44 1.60 12.55
N HIS A 41 0.80 1.93 12.20
CA HIS A 41 1.30 3.32 12.13
C HIS A 41 0.69 4.15 10.97
N VAL A 42 -0.45 3.70 10.44
CA VAL A 42 -1.19 4.38 9.38
C VAL A 42 -2.00 5.49 10.04
N MET A 43 -1.67 6.73 9.74
CA MET A 43 -2.48 7.89 10.13
C MET A 43 -3.28 8.37 8.93
N GLU A 44 -4.57 8.60 9.15
CA GLU A 44 -5.44 9.20 8.14
C GLU A 44 -5.12 10.68 7.97
N PHE A 45 -5.13 11.16 6.73
CA PHE A 45 -5.07 12.60 6.44
C PHE A 45 -6.38 13.27 6.85
N CYS A 46 -6.28 14.48 7.39
CA CYS A 46 -7.44 15.32 7.62
C CYS A 46 -8.00 15.78 6.26
N PRO A 47 -9.32 15.66 6.02
CA PRO A 47 -9.92 16.12 4.75
C PRO A 47 -9.78 17.62 4.52
N HIS A 48 -9.54 18.40 5.58
CA HIS A 48 -9.32 19.84 5.51
C HIS A 48 -7.87 20.22 5.14
N GLY A 49 -6.94 19.26 5.13
CA GLY A 49 -5.54 19.48 4.77
C GLY A 49 -4.74 20.17 5.87
N THR A 50 -5.05 21.43 6.20
CA THR A 50 -4.32 22.21 7.21
C THR A 50 -5.07 22.24 8.55
N ARG A 51 -4.33 22.45 9.65
CA ARG A 51 -4.93 22.54 10.99
C ARG A 51 -5.78 23.81 11.17
N SER A 52 -5.46 24.89 10.47
CA SER A 52 -6.27 26.12 10.48
C SER A 52 -7.64 25.92 9.83
N ASP A 53 -7.71 25.08 8.80
CA ASP A 53 -8.94 24.84 8.04
C ASP A 53 -9.76 23.67 8.62
N CYS A 54 -9.21 22.97 9.62
CA CYS A 54 -9.86 21.84 10.26
C CYS A 54 -10.95 22.28 11.23
N MET A 55 -12.17 21.75 11.05
CA MET A 55 -13.31 22.02 11.94
C MET A 55 -13.07 21.56 13.39
N GLU A 56 -12.30 20.50 13.58
CA GLU A 56 -11.91 19.97 14.90
C GLU A 56 -10.65 20.65 15.47
N GLY A 57 -9.98 21.50 14.68
CA GLY A 57 -8.80 22.28 15.05
C GLY A 57 -7.74 21.46 15.78
N HIS A 58 -7.45 21.83 17.02
CA HIS A 58 -6.43 21.19 17.86
C HIS A 58 -6.83 19.82 18.41
N VAL A 59 -8.11 19.45 18.36
CA VAL A 59 -8.62 18.16 18.90
C VAL A 59 -8.51 17.04 17.86
N CYS A 60 -8.32 17.40 16.59
CA CYS A 60 -8.27 16.44 15.50
C CYS A 60 -7.02 15.55 15.58
N LYS A 61 -7.25 14.22 15.62
CA LYS A 61 -6.18 13.21 15.67
C LYS A 61 -5.62 12.83 14.29
N LYS A 62 -6.19 13.39 13.21
CA LYS A 62 -5.75 13.14 11.83
C LYS A 62 -4.49 13.93 11.49
N LEU A 63 -3.78 13.49 10.46
CA LEU A 63 -2.57 14.15 9.99
C LEU A 63 -2.94 15.44 9.26
N HIS A 64 -2.31 16.54 9.65
CA HIS A 64 -2.46 17.85 9.03
C HIS A 64 -1.16 18.30 8.38
N PHE A 65 -1.26 19.28 7.49
CA PHE A 65 -0.13 19.92 6.84
C PHE A 65 0.01 21.37 7.27
N LYS A 66 1.25 21.83 7.37
CA LYS A 66 1.63 23.22 7.61
C LYS A 66 2.29 23.77 6.35
N LYS A 67 1.79 24.90 5.85
CA LYS A 67 2.40 25.62 4.73
C LYS A 67 3.83 26.04 5.08
N ILE A 68 4.76 25.81 4.16
CA ILE A 68 6.13 26.34 4.20
C ILE A 68 6.11 27.62 3.37
N ILE A 69 6.14 28.76 4.06
CA ILE A 69 6.16 30.09 3.43
C ILE A 69 7.55 30.68 3.63
N GLN A 70 8.29 30.87 2.53
CA GLN A 70 9.59 31.52 2.51
C GLN A 70 9.47 32.95 1.95
N MET A 71 10.54 33.75 2.05
CA MET A 71 10.53 35.17 1.62
C MET A 71 10.15 35.34 0.13
N HIS A 72 10.49 34.37 -0.71
CA HIS A 72 10.20 34.39 -2.14
C HIS A 72 8.91 33.64 -2.52
N THR A 73 8.20 33.06 -1.55
CA THR A 73 6.94 32.36 -1.77
C THR A 73 5.80 33.35 -1.98
N ASP A 74 5.01 33.16 -3.03
CA ASP A 74 3.82 33.92 -3.36
C ASP A 74 2.59 33.01 -3.30
N GLU A 75 1.74 33.21 -2.29
CA GLU A 75 0.54 32.40 -2.08
C GLU A 75 -0.49 32.55 -3.20
N THR A 76 -0.46 33.64 -3.97
CA THR A 76 -1.40 33.86 -5.08
C THR A 76 -1.14 32.94 -6.26
N LEU A 77 0.09 32.41 -6.38
CA LEU A 77 0.47 31.45 -7.42
C LEU A 77 -0.02 30.03 -7.14
N GLY A 78 -0.51 29.76 -5.91
CA GLY A 78 -0.99 28.46 -5.48
C GLY A 78 0.11 27.45 -5.12
N ASP A 79 -0.25 26.17 -5.12
CA ASP A 79 0.61 25.08 -4.64
C ASP A 79 1.65 24.66 -5.68
N CYS A 80 2.86 24.34 -5.22
CA CYS A 80 3.89 23.78 -6.10
C CYS A 80 3.41 22.45 -6.67
N SER A 81 3.47 22.26 -7.99
CA SER A 81 3.07 20.98 -8.61
C SER A 81 3.89 19.79 -8.12
N PHE A 82 5.14 20.03 -7.68
CA PHE A 82 6.05 19.01 -7.18
C PHE A 82 6.01 18.87 -5.65
N LEU A 83 5.42 19.80 -4.90
CA LEU A 83 5.31 19.74 -3.43
C LEU A 83 6.65 19.30 -2.76
N ASN A 84 6.67 18.15 -2.08
CA ASN A 84 7.86 17.61 -1.42
C ASN A 84 8.93 17.01 -2.36
N THR A 85 8.66 16.89 -3.66
CA THR A 85 9.61 16.40 -4.66
C THR A 85 10.22 17.53 -5.50
N CYS A 86 10.01 18.78 -5.10
CA CYS A 86 10.60 19.93 -5.78
C CYS A 86 12.12 20.01 -5.54
N PHE A 87 12.89 20.06 -6.63
CA PHE A 87 14.35 20.19 -6.59
C PHE A 87 14.86 21.59 -6.22
N HIS A 88 13.97 22.59 -6.24
CA HIS A 88 14.31 24.00 -6.06
C HIS A 88 13.57 24.62 -4.88
N MET A 89 13.45 23.88 -3.78
CA MET A 89 12.64 24.31 -2.63
C MET A 89 13.09 25.65 -2.03
N ASP A 90 14.39 25.98 -2.15
CA ASP A 90 14.98 27.24 -1.66
C ASP A 90 14.79 28.44 -2.61
N THR A 91 14.24 28.22 -3.80
CA THR A 91 13.96 29.29 -4.78
C THR A 91 12.56 29.18 -5.40
N CYS A 92 11.73 28.25 -4.94
CA CYS A 92 10.42 27.99 -5.52
C CYS A 92 9.38 28.98 -5.00
N LYS A 93 8.78 29.76 -5.91
CA LYS A 93 7.78 30.77 -5.55
C LYS A 93 6.42 30.20 -5.13
N TYR A 94 6.16 28.92 -5.36
CA TYR A 94 4.88 28.30 -5.05
C TYR A 94 4.80 27.80 -3.60
N VAL A 95 3.60 27.52 -3.10
CA VAL A 95 3.39 27.04 -1.72
C VAL A 95 3.80 25.57 -1.57
N HIS A 96 4.56 25.25 -0.52
CA HIS A 96 4.95 23.90 -0.12
C HIS A 96 4.35 23.55 1.25
N TYR A 97 4.40 22.27 1.63
CA TYR A 97 3.79 21.76 2.85
C TYR A 97 4.72 20.81 3.62
N ALA A 98 4.73 20.94 4.94
CA ALA A 98 5.32 19.99 5.87
C ALA A 98 4.21 19.32 6.70
N VAL A 99 4.47 18.15 7.28
CA VAL A 99 3.52 17.51 8.20
C VAL A 99 3.48 18.30 9.52
N ASP A 100 2.28 18.75 9.91
CA ASP A 100 2.04 19.49 11.13
C ASP A 100 2.11 18.55 12.34
N GLY A 101 3.09 18.77 13.23
CA GLY A 101 3.39 17.92 14.40
C GLY A 101 4.66 17.07 14.28
N VAL A 102 5.36 17.09 13.13
CA VAL A 102 6.69 16.45 12.98
C VAL A 102 7.75 17.53 12.79
N THR A 103 8.12 18.21 13.87
CA THR A 103 9.45 18.82 13.93
C THR A 103 10.47 17.70 14.12
N SER A 104 11.19 17.41 13.04
CA SER A 104 12.38 16.55 13.00
C SER A 104 12.11 15.04 13.08
N LYS A 105 12.93 14.26 12.36
CA LYS A 105 12.96 12.78 12.33
C LYS A 105 12.88 12.10 13.72
N VAL A 106 13.11 12.84 14.80
CA VAL A 106 13.06 12.44 16.22
C VAL A 106 11.63 12.09 16.70
N ASN A 107 10.60 12.76 16.20
CA ASN A 107 9.23 12.57 16.71
C ASN A 107 8.48 11.37 16.11
N LEU A 108 8.88 10.87 14.93
CA LEU A 108 8.38 9.59 14.43
C LEU A 108 8.84 8.45 15.35
N VAL A 109 10.11 8.44 15.74
CA VAL A 109 10.68 7.41 16.64
C VAL A 109 10.08 7.49 18.05
N ASN A 110 9.80 8.69 18.55
CA ASN A 110 9.16 8.85 19.86
C ASN A 110 7.65 8.54 19.84
N ALA A 111 6.94 8.87 18.75
CA ALA A 111 5.56 8.43 18.56
C ALA A 111 5.48 6.90 18.47
N LEU A 112 6.43 6.25 17.78
CA LEU A 112 6.59 4.79 17.72
C LEU A 112 6.77 4.14 19.11
N ASN A 113 7.42 4.83 20.05
CA ASN A 113 7.69 4.33 21.40
C ASN A 113 6.61 4.67 22.45
N SER A 114 5.65 5.54 22.11
CA SER A 114 4.68 6.11 23.07
C SER A 114 3.38 5.32 23.22
N PHE A 115 3.18 4.26 22.42
CA PHE A 115 1.96 3.46 22.51
C PHE A 115 2.04 2.46 23.66
N PRO A 116 1.03 2.40 24.55
CA PRO A 116 1.03 1.47 25.65
C PRO A 116 0.92 0.04 25.12
N SER A 117 2.02 -0.73 25.23
CA SER A 117 1.95 -2.19 25.17
C SER A 117 1.00 -2.66 26.25
N LYS A 118 -0.20 -3.11 25.86
CA LYS A 118 -1.04 -3.90 26.76
C LYS A 118 -0.22 -5.14 27.13
N LYS A 119 0.12 -5.27 28.41
CA LYS A 119 0.77 -6.48 28.94
C LYS A 119 -0.09 -7.69 28.57
N GLU A 120 0.53 -8.58 27.81
CA GLU A 120 -0.03 -9.81 27.27
C GLU A 120 -0.44 -10.78 28.39
N LEU A 121 -1.59 -11.42 28.23
CA LEU A 121 -2.04 -12.56 29.02
C LEU A 121 -2.43 -13.70 28.06
N ILE A 122 -1.59 -14.01 27.07
CA ILE A 122 -1.73 -15.24 26.29
C ILE A 122 -0.33 -15.77 25.97
N ASN A 123 0.04 -16.84 26.67
CA ASN A 123 1.27 -17.60 26.49
C ASN A 123 1.07 -18.56 25.29
N ASP A 124 1.34 -18.10 24.07
CA ASP A 124 1.32 -18.94 22.88
C ASP A 124 2.41 -18.47 21.90
N LYS A 125 3.38 -19.37 21.63
CA LYS A 125 4.69 -19.10 20.99
C LYS A 125 4.59 -18.81 19.48
N SER A 126 3.89 -17.76 19.08
CA SER A 126 3.97 -17.23 17.72
C SER A 126 4.93 -16.04 17.70
N GLU A 127 6.21 -16.29 17.97
CA GLU A 127 7.24 -15.25 17.87
C GLU A 127 7.45 -14.90 16.39
N LEU A 128 7.28 -13.62 16.05
CA LEU A 128 7.65 -13.11 14.74
C LEU A 128 9.13 -13.40 14.49
N LEU A 129 9.42 -14.12 13.41
CA LEU A 129 10.79 -14.38 12.98
C LEU A 129 11.49 -13.06 12.62
N PRO A 130 12.81 -12.95 12.85
CA PRO A 130 13.57 -11.77 12.42
C PRO A 130 13.57 -11.63 10.89
N CYS A 131 13.75 -10.40 10.41
CA CYS A 131 13.90 -10.13 8.98
C CYS A 131 15.13 -10.85 8.41
N GLN A 132 14.98 -11.50 7.26
CA GLN A 132 16.03 -12.23 6.56
C GLN A 132 16.07 -11.79 5.10
N TRP A 133 17.26 -11.77 4.49
CA TRP A 133 17.45 -11.37 3.10
C TRP A 133 18.61 -12.14 2.46
N ILE A 134 18.56 -12.26 1.14
CA ILE A 134 19.61 -12.87 0.33
C ILE A 134 19.82 -11.98 -0.90
N GLN A 135 21.04 -11.48 -1.09
CA GLN A 135 21.42 -10.80 -2.33
C GLN A 135 21.76 -11.87 -3.38
N CYS A 136 20.98 -11.95 -4.44
CA CYS A 136 21.13 -12.96 -5.47
C CYS A 136 20.59 -12.48 -6.83
N ASP A 137 21.03 -13.16 -7.89
CA ASP A 137 20.40 -13.04 -9.20
C ASP A 137 19.34 -14.13 -9.36
N LEU A 138 18.08 -13.73 -9.41
CA LEU A 138 16.93 -14.64 -9.47
C LEU A 138 16.90 -15.51 -10.74
N ARG A 139 17.65 -15.15 -11.78
CA ARG A 139 17.75 -15.94 -13.01
C ARG A 139 18.56 -17.22 -12.83
N TYR A 140 19.49 -17.21 -11.89
CA TYR A 140 20.44 -18.30 -11.65
C TYR A 140 20.27 -18.96 -10.28
N MET A 141 19.44 -18.38 -9.41
CA MET A 141 19.19 -18.91 -8.07
C MET A 141 18.28 -20.14 -8.12
N ASP A 142 18.73 -21.21 -7.49
CA ASP A 142 17.89 -22.37 -7.19
C ASP A 142 16.97 -22.03 -6.01
N PHE A 143 15.65 -22.12 -6.21
CA PHE A 143 14.66 -21.79 -5.20
C PHE A 143 14.32 -22.96 -4.27
N THR A 144 14.76 -24.19 -4.59
CA THR A 144 14.38 -25.40 -3.83
C THR A 144 14.81 -25.36 -2.37
N PHE A 145 15.93 -24.71 -2.04
CA PHE A 145 16.44 -24.63 -0.67
C PHE A 145 15.69 -23.62 0.22
N LEU A 146 14.93 -22.68 -0.37
CA LEU A 146 14.21 -21.64 0.37
C LEU A 146 12.98 -22.20 1.12
N GLY A 147 12.52 -23.39 0.73
CA GLY A 147 11.31 -24.00 1.27
C GLY A 147 10.04 -23.48 0.60
N LYS A 148 8.92 -23.54 1.32
CA LYS A 148 7.58 -23.18 0.84
C LYS A 148 7.04 -21.97 1.60
N PHE A 149 6.37 -21.09 0.88
CA PHE A 149 5.80 -19.86 1.40
C PHE A 149 4.28 -19.87 1.27
N ALA A 150 3.58 -19.33 2.27
CA ALA A 150 2.11 -19.16 2.20
C ALA A 150 1.72 -17.95 1.33
N VAL A 151 2.59 -16.93 1.30
CA VAL A 151 2.39 -15.70 0.53
C VAL A 151 3.70 -15.32 -0.16
N ILE A 152 3.61 -15.02 -1.45
CA ILE A 152 4.72 -14.46 -2.25
C ILE A 152 4.33 -13.05 -2.70
N MET A 153 5.25 -12.10 -2.59
CA MET A 153 5.10 -10.76 -3.17
C MET A 153 6.25 -10.50 -4.14
N ALA A 154 5.93 -10.08 -5.35
CA ALA A 154 6.91 -9.85 -6.41
C ALA A 154 6.69 -8.48 -7.07
N ASP A 155 7.77 -7.71 -7.17
CA ASP A 155 7.85 -6.46 -7.94
C ASP A 155 9.04 -6.53 -8.91
N PRO A 156 8.91 -7.28 -10.01
CA PRO A 156 10.03 -7.56 -10.89
C PRO A 156 10.37 -6.36 -11.79
N PRO A 157 11.64 -6.21 -12.20
CA PRO A 157 12.07 -5.13 -13.09
C PRO A 157 11.66 -5.44 -14.54
N TRP A 158 10.38 -5.31 -14.85
CA TRP A 158 9.81 -5.55 -16.18
C TRP A 158 10.57 -4.79 -17.28
N ASP A 159 10.86 -5.43 -18.42
CA ASP A 159 11.33 -4.72 -19.61
C ASP A 159 10.20 -3.86 -20.21
N ILE A 160 10.22 -2.59 -19.83
CA ILE A 160 9.31 -1.57 -20.35
C ILE A 160 9.91 -0.76 -21.50
N HIS A 161 10.92 -1.27 -22.22
CA HIS A 161 11.60 -0.63 -23.36
C HIS A 161 11.83 0.86 -23.12
N MET A 162 12.33 1.17 -21.93
CA MET A 162 12.78 2.49 -21.51
C MET A 162 14.19 2.31 -20.97
N GLU A 163 15.03 3.32 -21.13
CA GLU A 163 16.32 3.36 -20.45
C GLU A 163 16.08 3.54 -18.95
N LEU A 164 16.42 2.52 -18.17
CA LEU A 164 16.33 2.52 -16.72
C LEU A 164 17.74 2.47 -16.12
N PRO A 165 17.95 3.04 -14.92
CA PRO A 165 19.26 3.05 -14.26
C PRO A 165 19.67 1.66 -13.69
N TYR A 166 18.93 0.60 -14.02
CA TYR A 166 19.12 -0.76 -13.54
C TYR A 166 18.74 -1.78 -14.62
N GLY A 167 19.18 -3.03 -14.45
CA GLY A 167 18.87 -4.13 -15.36
C GLY A 167 17.41 -4.58 -15.28
N THR A 168 16.81 -4.89 -16.43
CA THR A 168 15.46 -5.45 -16.54
C THR A 168 15.50 -6.95 -16.82
N LEU A 169 14.39 -7.63 -16.58
CA LEU A 169 14.16 -9.00 -17.03
C LEU A 169 13.39 -8.97 -18.35
N SER A 170 13.89 -9.68 -19.35
CA SER A 170 13.15 -9.95 -20.58
C SER A 170 11.89 -10.77 -20.28
N ASP A 171 10.91 -10.70 -21.18
CA ASP A 171 9.66 -11.45 -21.03
C ASP A 171 9.89 -12.95 -20.84
N ASP A 172 10.88 -13.48 -21.54
CA ASP A 172 11.28 -14.89 -21.49
C ASP A 172 11.99 -15.26 -20.18
N GLU A 173 12.82 -14.38 -19.63
CA GLU A 173 13.39 -14.56 -18.29
C GLU A 173 12.29 -14.52 -17.23
N MET A 174 11.31 -13.62 -17.36
CA MET A 174 10.14 -13.54 -16.47
C MET A 174 9.36 -14.86 -16.48
N ARG A 175 8.99 -15.38 -17.65
CA ARG A 175 8.25 -16.65 -17.77
C ARG A 175 8.98 -17.82 -17.10
N ARG A 176 10.32 -17.85 -17.17
CA ARG A 176 11.16 -18.93 -16.65
C ARG A 176 11.48 -18.84 -15.16
N LEU A 177 11.07 -17.79 -14.45
CA LEU A 177 11.32 -17.68 -13.01
C LEU A 177 10.75 -18.89 -12.26
N GLY A 178 11.52 -19.42 -11.32
CA GLY A 178 11.21 -20.63 -10.56
C GLY A 178 10.06 -20.50 -9.55
N ILE A 179 9.18 -19.50 -9.67
CA ILE A 179 8.08 -19.21 -8.74
C ILE A 179 7.21 -20.43 -8.40
N PRO A 180 6.91 -21.37 -9.34
CA PRO A 180 6.14 -22.57 -9.02
C PRO A 180 6.73 -23.43 -7.90
N GLN A 181 8.05 -23.39 -7.72
CA GLN A 181 8.78 -24.20 -6.74
C GLN A 181 8.58 -23.68 -5.31
N LEU A 182 8.28 -22.39 -5.15
CA LEU A 182 8.20 -21.71 -3.85
C LEU A 182 6.88 -21.92 -3.10
N GLN A 183 5.85 -22.47 -3.75
CA GLN A 183 4.52 -22.55 -3.15
C GLN A 183 3.70 -23.71 -3.69
N ASP A 184 3.10 -24.49 -2.79
CA ASP A 184 2.19 -25.58 -3.12
C ASP A 184 0.73 -25.11 -3.07
N GLU A 185 0.37 -24.38 -2.01
CA GLU A 185 -0.89 -23.65 -1.85
C GLU A 185 -0.65 -22.28 -1.22
N GLY A 186 -1.44 -21.27 -1.58
CA GLY A 186 -1.31 -19.91 -1.03
C GLY A 186 -1.67 -18.80 -2.01
N LEU A 187 -1.15 -17.59 -1.75
CA LEU A 187 -1.40 -16.38 -2.55
C LEU A 187 -0.10 -15.77 -3.11
N ILE A 188 -0.18 -15.18 -4.30
CA ILE A 188 0.87 -14.34 -4.88
C ILE A 188 0.33 -12.94 -5.18
N PHE A 189 1.12 -11.92 -4.85
CA PHE A 189 0.88 -10.52 -5.16
C PHE A 189 1.94 -10.05 -6.16
N LEU A 190 1.54 -9.84 -7.41
CA LEU A 190 2.43 -9.51 -8.51
C LEU A 190 2.18 -8.07 -8.98
N TRP A 191 3.12 -7.17 -8.69
CA TRP A 191 3.09 -5.81 -9.22
C TRP A 191 3.33 -5.81 -10.73
N VAL A 192 2.47 -5.11 -11.45
CA VAL A 192 2.55 -4.97 -12.90
C VAL A 192 2.45 -3.50 -13.32
N THR A 193 3.31 -3.12 -14.26
CA THR A 193 3.17 -1.84 -14.96
C THR A 193 2.11 -1.95 -16.05
N GLY A 194 1.68 -0.82 -16.62
CA GLY A 194 0.65 -0.80 -17.67
C GLY A 194 1.00 -1.67 -18.89
N ARG A 195 2.29 -1.76 -19.28
CA ARG A 195 2.72 -2.64 -20.38
C ARG A 195 2.78 -4.12 -19.96
N ALA A 196 3.25 -4.39 -18.75
CA ALA A 196 3.48 -5.74 -18.28
C ALA A 196 2.20 -6.43 -17.79
N MET A 197 1.03 -5.82 -17.98
CA MET A 197 -0.22 -6.31 -17.41
C MET A 197 -0.63 -7.66 -18.00
N GLU A 198 -0.59 -7.79 -19.33
CA GLU A 198 -0.92 -9.02 -20.05
C GLU A 198 0.14 -10.11 -19.79
N LEU A 199 1.42 -9.73 -19.84
CA LEU A 199 2.52 -10.64 -19.51
C LEU A 199 2.44 -11.14 -18.06
N GLY A 200 2.07 -10.28 -17.11
CA GLY A 200 1.89 -10.65 -15.72
C GLY A 200 0.76 -11.66 -15.54
N ARG A 201 -0.36 -11.51 -16.26
CA ARG A 201 -1.45 -12.50 -16.29
C ARG A 201 -1.00 -13.82 -16.90
N GLU A 202 -0.20 -13.77 -17.97
CA GLU A 202 0.41 -14.96 -18.58
C GLU A 202 1.34 -15.68 -17.59
N CYS A 203 2.22 -14.94 -16.91
CA CYS A 203 3.13 -15.46 -15.91
C CYS A 203 2.39 -16.14 -14.76
N LEU A 204 1.31 -15.53 -14.21
CA LEU A 204 0.49 -16.17 -13.18
C LEU A 204 -0.05 -17.52 -13.64
N LYS A 205 -0.59 -17.59 -14.86
CA LYS A 205 -1.11 -18.84 -15.43
C LYS A 205 -0.01 -19.88 -15.63
N LEU A 206 1.14 -19.49 -16.18
CA LEU A 206 2.30 -20.37 -16.36
C LEU A 206 2.82 -20.89 -15.01
N TRP A 207 2.77 -20.06 -13.97
CA TRP A 207 3.23 -20.45 -12.65
C TRP A 207 2.21 -21.27 -11.84
N GLY A 208 1.04 -21.55 -12.41
CA GLY A 208 -0.01 -22.36 -11.80
C GLY A 208 -0.94 -21.61 -10.85
N TYR A 209 -1.07 -20.29 -11.02
CA TYR A 209 -1.99 -19.45 -10.24
C TYR A 209 -3.23 -19.09 -11.05
N GLU A 210 -4.38 -19.09 -10.38
CA GLU A 210 -5.60 -18.47 -10.86
C GLU A 210 -5.66 -17.02 -10.37
N ARG A 211 -5.84 -16.06 -11.27
CA ARG A 211 -6.02 -14.66 -10.87
C ARG A 211 -7.41 -14.48 -10.22
N VAL A 212 -7.43 -14.18 -8.93
CA VAL A 212 -8.67 -14.02 -8.14
C VAL A 212 -9.03 -12.57 -7.87
N ASP A 213 -8.05 -11.66 -7.85
CA ASP A 213 -8.28 -10.24 -7.56
C ASP A 213 -7.25 -9.33 -8.25
N GLU A 214 -7.45 -8.02 -8.13
CA GLU A 214 -6.56 -6.98 -8.63
C GLU A 214 -6.60 -5.76 -7.70
N ILE A 215 -5.49 -5.53 -6.99
CA ILE A 215 -5.32 -4.35 -6.14
C ILE A 215 -4.83 -3.19 -6.99
N ILE A 216 -5.44 -2.02 -6.78
CA ILE A 216 -5.05 -0.79 -7.47
C ILE A 216 -4.42 0.17 -6.46
N TRP A 217 -3.15 0.51 -6.68
CA TRP A 217 -2.49 1.58 -5.96
C TRP A 217 -2.68 2.91 -6.69
N VAL A 218 -3.60 3.73 -6.19
CA VAL A 218 -3.81 5.10 -6.69
C VAL A 218 -2.74 6.01 -6.10
N LYS A 219 -2.01 6.70 -6.98
CA LYS A 219 -0.91 7.60 -6.59
C LYS A 219 -1.47 8.98 -6.29
N THR A 220 -1.39 9.39 -5.04
CA THR A 220 -1.74 10.73 -4.59
C THR A 220 -0.50 11.49 -4.16
N ASN A 221 -0.56 12.82 -4.28
CA ASN A 221 0.44 13.71 -3.72
C ASN A 221 0.14 14.00 -2.24
N GLN A 222 0.98 14.80 -1.57
CA GLN A 222 0.76 15.11 -0.14
C GLN A 222 -0.63 15.69 0.13
N LEU A 223 -1.15 16.51 -0.78
CA LEU A 223 -2.48 17.12 -0.68
C LEU A 223 -3.61 16.18 -1.10
N GLN A 224 -3.37 14.86 -1.17
CA GLN A 224 -4.33 13.84 -1.56
C GLN A 224 -4.91 14.02 -2.98
N ARG A 225 -4.23 14.80 -3.83
CA ARG A 225 -4.62 14.97 -5.23
C ARG A 225 -3.99 13.87 -6.07
N ILE A 226 -4.74 13.33 -7.02
CA ILE A 226 -4.23 12.30 -7.94
C ILE A 226 -3.06 12.87 -8.74
N ILE A 227 -1.93 12.16 -8.71
CA ILE A 227 -0.76 12.49 -9.51
C ILE A 227 -1.08 12.18 -10.98
N ARG A 228 -0.93 13.19 -11.84
CA ARG A 228 -1.15 13.08 -13.28
C ARG A 228 0.17 13.28 -14.00
N THR A 229 1.04 12.27 -13.95
CA THR A 229 2.26 12.27 -14.77
C THR A 229 1.89 11.90 -16.20
N GLY A 230 2.06 12.86 -17.11
CA GLY A 230 2.02 12.59 -18.55
C GLY A 230 3.21 11.74 -18.97
N ARG A 231 2.99 10.78 -19.86
CA ARG A 231 4.04 10.06 -20.56
C ARG A 231 3.84 10.22 -22.06
N THR A 232 4.92 10.50 -22.77
CA THR A 232 4.92 10.54 -24.23
C THR A 232 4.39 9.21 -24.78
N GLY A 233 3.51 9.28 -25.77
CA GLY A 233 2.89 8.10 -26.40
C GLY A 233 1.65 7.54 -25.71
N HIS A 234 1.12 8.18 -24.65
CA HIS A 234 -0.11 7.76 -23.99
C HIS A 234 -1.15 8.90 -23.99
N TRP A 235 -2.39 8.59 -24.37
CA TRP A 235 -3.51 9.55 -24.38
C TRP A 235 -4.08 9.83 -22.97
N LEU A 236 -3.80 8.96 -22.00
CA LEU A 236 -4.24 9.06 -20.61
C LEU A 236 -3.05 9.14 -19.65
N ASN A 237 -3.20 9.89 -18.56
CA ASN A 237 -2.17 10.01 -17.53
C ASN A 237 -2.12 8.76 -16.64
N HIS A 238 -0.92 8.39 -16.22
CA HIS A 238 -0.72 7.28 -15.29
C HIS A 238 -0.88 7.77 -13.84
N GLY A 239 -2.06 7.55 -13.25
CA GLY A 239 -2.36 7.90 -11.85
C GLY A 239 -2.38 6.70 -10.89
N LYS A 240 -2.05 5.49 -11.36
CA LYS A 240 -2.14 4.26 -10.57
C LYS A 240 -1.19 3.17 -11.05
N GLU A 241 -0.93 2.22 -10.18
CA GLU A 241 -0.29 0.93 -10.46
C GLU A 241 -1.21 -0.23 -10.07
N HIS A 242 -0.95 -1.40 -10.63
CA HIS A 242 -1.76 -2.59 -10.45
C HIS A 242 -0.93 -3.67 -9.77
N CYS A 243 -1.56 -4.41 -8.85
CA CYS A 243 -1.00 -5.60 -8.23
C CYS A 243 -1.99 -6.74 -8.43
N LEU A 244 -1.64 -7.70 -9.28
CA LEU A 244 -2.46 -8.87 -9.56
C LEU A 244 -2.40 -9.83 -8.36
N VAL A 245 -3.54 -10.37 -7.94
CA VAL A 245 -3.61 -11.36 -6.87
C VAL A 245 -3.92 -12.73 -7.47
N GLY A 246 -2.98 -13.65 -7.32
CA GLY A 246 -3.10 -15.04 -7.76
C GLY A 246 -3.31 -15.99 -6.58
N LYS A 247 -4.23 -16.95 -6.73
CA LYS A 247 -4.46 -18.07 -5.82
C LYS A 247 -3.90 -19.35 -6.42
N LYS A 248 -3.20 -20.15 -5.62
CA LYS A 248 -2.74 -21.51 -5.99
C LYS A 248 -3.24 -22.50 -4.94
N GLY A 249 -3.74 -23.64 -5.40
CA GLY A 249 -4.33 -24.65 -4.49
C GLY A 249 -5.61 -24.15 -3.83
N ASN A 250 -5.88 -24.61 -2.59
CA ASN A 250 -7.05 -24.21 -1.83
C ASN A 250 -6.69 -23.77 -0.39
N PRO A 251 -5.94 -22.65 -0.26
CA PRO A 251 -5.58 -22.05 1.02
C PRO A 251 -6.78 -21.53 1.81
#